data_AF-A0A150F397-F1
#
_entry.id   AF-A0A150F397-F1
#
_cell.length_a   1.000
_cell.length_b   1.000
_cell.length_c   1.000
_cell.angle_alpha   90.00
_cell.angle_beta   90.00
_cell.angle_gamma   90.00
#
_symmetry.space_group_name_H-M   'P 1'
#
loop_
_entity.id
_entity.type
_entity.pdbx_description
1 polymer ?
#
loop_
_entity_poly.entity_id
_entity_poly.type
_entity_poly.pdbx_seq_one_letter_code
_entity_poly.pdbx_strand_id
1 'polypeptide(L)' 'MNFQLDLIKDKVEFFEAASLQDLEKKINVQIENNQAIMLRVRSVSHQMTAVDGRIIYSAAVHFSADV' A
#
# COMPACT_ATOMS: atom_id res chain seq x y z
N MET A 1 -16.77 -24.27 -19.69
CA MET A 1 -15.57 -23.44 -19.44
C MET A 1 -15.48 -23.21 -17.96
N ASN A 2 -14.41 -23.68 -17.30
CA ASN A 2 -14.16 -23.40 -15.90
C ASN A 2 -13.15 -22.25 -15.86
N PHE A 3 -13.61 -21.03 -15.60
CA PHE A 3 -12.72 -19.87 -15.43
C PHE A 3 -12.08 -19.96 -14.04
N GLN A 4 -10.86 -20.49 -13.97
CA GLN A 4 -10.00 -20.30 -12.80
C GLN A 4 -9.25 -18.98 -13.00
N LEU A 5 -9.69 -17.95 -12.29
CA LEU A 5 -8.90 -16.74 -12.11
C LEU A 5 -7.85 -17.02 -11.05
N ASP A 6 -6.58 -17.10 -11.45
CA ASP A 6 -5.45 -17.00 -10.52
C ASP A 6 -5.35 -15.55 -10.05
N LEU A 7 -6.15 -15.24 -9.03
CA LEU A 7 -6.15 -13.93 -8.39
C LEU A 7 -4.87 -13.77 -7.56
N ILE A 8 -4.25 -12.59 -7.66
CA ILE A 8 -3.23 -12.16 -6.71
C ILE A 8 -3.90 -12.15 -5.34
N LYS A 9 -3.32 -12.89 -4.38
CA LYS A 9 -3.86 -12.99 -3.01
C LYS A 9 -3.21 -12.02 -2.05
N ASP A 10 -1.94 -11.73 -2.28
CA ASP A 10 -1.11 -10.91 -1.42
C ASP A 10 -0.26 -9.98 -2.26
N LYS A 11 -0.16 -8.73 -1.81
CA LYS A 11 0.69 -7.69 -2.40
C LYS A 11 1.23 -6.83 -1.28
N VAL A 12 2.55 -6.70 -1.19
CA VAL A 12 3.20 -5.72 -0.32
C VAL A 12 3.71 -4.56 -1.18
N GLU A 13 3.41 -3.34 -0.78
CA GLU A 13 3.87 -2.14 -1.47
C GLU A 13 4.44 -1.14 -0.47
N PHE A 14 5.56 -0.52 -0.85
CA PHE A 14 6.26 0.47 -0.03
C PHE A 14 5.99 1.87 -0.59
N PHE A 15 5.67 2.78 0.32
CA PHE A 15 5.44 4.19 0.02
C PHE A 15 6.40 5.05 0.82
N GLU A 16 6.79 6.17 0.23
CA GLU A 16 7.54 7.21 0.93
C GLU A 16 7.09 8.60 0.47
N ALA A 17 7.19 9.58 1.36
CA ALA A 17 6.95 10.98 1.06
C ALA A 17 7.64 11.92 2.07
N ALA A 18 7.75 13.19 1.68
CA ALA A 18 8.28 14.25 2.53
C ALA A 18 7.27 14.76 3.58
N SER A 19 5.99 14.37 3.46
CA SER A 19 4.93 14.72 4.41
C SER A 19 3.99 13.53 4.62
N LEU A 20 3.35 13.45 5.79
CA LEU A 20 2.31 12.45 6.06
C LEU A 20 1.13 12.56 5.11
N GLN A 21 0.74 13.79 4.74
CA GLN A 21 -0.38 14.04 3.83
C GLN A 21 -0.11 13.49 2.43
N ASP A 22 1.11 13.67 1.91
CA ASP A 22 1.50 13.10 0.62
C ASP A 22 1.61 11.58 0.68
N LEU A 23 2.09 11.03 1.81
CA LEU A 23 2.15 9.59 2.04
C LEU A 23 0.74 8.99 2.00
N GLU A 24 -0.20 9.59 2.73
CA GLU A 24 -1.61 9.19 2.76
C GLU A 24 -2.24 9.25 1.37
N LYS A 25 -2.03 10.34 0.63
CA LYS A 25 -2.55 10.49 -0.74
C LYS A 25 -2.05 9.37 -1.66
N LYS A 26 -0.75 9.03 -1.60
CA LYS A 26 -0.18 7.92 -2.40
C LYS A 26 -0.81 6.58 -2.04
N ILE A 27 -0.97 6.30 -0.75
CA ILE A 27 -1.59 5.05 -0.28
C ILE A 27 -3.06 4.97 -0.74
N ASN A 28 -3.82 6.06 -0.63
CA ASN A 28 -5.24 6.11 -1.04
C ASN A 28 -5.41 5.86 -2.55
N VAL A 29 -4.57 6.45 -3.40
CA VAL A 29 -4.57 6.16 -4.84
C VAL A 29 -4.34 4.67 -5.08
N GLN A 30 -3.42 4.04 -4.35
CA GLN A 30 -3.17 2.61 -4.53
C GLN A 30 -4.29 1.73 -3.99
N ILE A 31 -4.99 2.15 -2.93
CA ILE A 31 -6.21 1.49 -2.45
C ILE A 31 -7.25 1.46 -3.57
N GLU A 32 -7.51 2.58 -4.23
CA GLU A 32 -8.47 2.66 -5.35
C GLU A 32 -8.05 1.75 -6.52
N ASN A 33 -6.77 1.78 -6.91
CA ASN A 33 -6.25 0.91 -7.96
C ASN A 33 -6.41 -0.58 -7.62
N ASN A 34 -6.16 -0.95 -6.37
CA ASN A 34 -6.19 -2.34 -5.91
C ASN A 34 -7.62 -2.91 -5.81
N GLN A 35 -8.66 -2.06 -5.76
CA GLN A 35 -10.06 -2.52 -5.83
C GLN A 35 -10.35 -3.26 -7.14
N ALA A 36 -9.73 -2.84 -8.25
CA ALA A 36 -9.89 -3.48 -9.56
C ALA A 36 -9.40 -4.94 -9.60
N ILE A 37 -8.52 -5.32 -8.67
CA ILE A 37 -7.98 -6.68 -8.51
C ILE A 37 -8.40 -7.32 -7.18
N MET A 38 -9.47 -6.80 -6.55
CA MET A 38 -10.09 -7.36 -5.34
C MET A 38 -9.16 -7.42 -4.12
N LEU A 39 -8.14 -6.58 -4.06
CA LEU A 39 -7.25 -6.47 -2.91
C LEU A 39 -7.70 -5.33 -1.98
N ARG A 40 -7.63 -5.55 -0.67
CA ARG A 40 -7.89 -4.55 0.38
C ARG A 40 -6.69 -4.39 1.31
N VAL A 41 -6.64 -3.30 2.06
CA VAL A 41 -5.61 -3.09 3.07
C VAL A 41 -5.79 -4.08 4.22
N ARG A 42 -4.81 -4.96 4.40
CA ARG A 42 -4.73 -5.90 5.52
C ARG A 42 -4.01 -5.27 6.71
N SER A 43 -2.90 -4.58 6.45
CA SER A 43 -2.13 -3.89 7.49
C SER A 43 -1.26 -2.78 6.91
N VAL A 44 -0.96 -1.78 7.73
CA VAL A 44 -0.02 -0.70 7.41
C VAL A 44 1.00 -0.56 8.53
N SER A 45 2.29 -0.59 8.18
CA SER A 45 3.39 -0.33 9.10
C SER A 45 4.09 0.97 8.71
N HIS A 46 4.12 1.94 9.62
CA HIS A 46 4.73 3.25 9.39
C HIS A 46 6.14 3.32 9.96
N GLN A 47 7.02 4.03 9.27
CA GLN A 47 8.33 4.41 9.77
C GLN A 47 8.64 5.86 9.39
N MET A 48 9.25 6.59 10.31
CA MET A 48 9.78 7.92 10.07
C MET A 48 11.29 7.88 10.27
N THR A 49 12.04 8.39 9.28
CA THR A 49 13.49 8.43 9.32
C THR A 49 13.96 9.85 9.03
N ALA A 50 14.86 10.37 9.87
CA ALA A 50 15.56 11.62 9.60
C ALA A 50 16.86 11.32 8.85
N VAL A 51 17.00 11.86 7.64
CA VAL A 51 18.20 11.73 6.79
C VAL A 51 18.64 13.12 6.38
N ASP A 52 19.87 13.50 6.72
CA ASP A 52 20.46 14.82 6.39
C ASP A 52 19.57 16.02 6.75
N GLY A 53 18.92 15.96 7.93
CA GLY A 53 18.03 17.00 8.42
C GLY A 53 16.65 17.03 7.74
N ARG A 54 16.34 16.09 6.85
CA ARG A 54 15.02 15.92 6.23
C ARG A 54 14.29 14.74 6.86
N ILE A 55 12.99 14.91 7.08
CA ILE A 55 12.14 13.82 7.54
C ILE A 55 11.57 13.09 6.33
N ILE A 56 11.73 11.78 6.30
CA ILE A 56 11.12 10.88 5.32
C ILE A 56 10.07 10.05 6.06
N TYR A 57 8.83 10.14 5.61
CA TYR A 57 7.73 9.30 6.07
C TYR A 57 7.60 8.13 5.11
N SER A 58 7.54 6.92 5.63
CA SER A 58 7.43 5.70 4.85
C SER A 58 6.37 4.76 5.43
N ALA A 59 5.79 3.95 4.57
CA ALA A 59 4.86 2.91 4.96
C ALA A 59 5.05 1.63 4.12
N ALA A 60 5.02 0.48 4.79
CA ALA A 60 4.80 -0.81 4.14
C ALA A 60 3.32 -1.15 4.26
N VAL A 61 2.63 -1.29 3.13
CA VAL A 61 1.21 -1.63 3.07
C VAL A 61 1.08 -3.06 2.56
N HIS A 62 0.50 -3.93 3.38
CA HIS A 62 0.08 -5.26 2.96
C HIS A 62 -1.35 -5.15 2.46
N PHE A 63 -1.52 -5.39 1.17
CA PHE A 63 -2.82 -5.61 0.56
C PHE A 63 -3.06 -7.11 0.41
N SER A 64 -4.24 -7.58 0.75
CA SER A 64 -4.64 -8.97 0.55
C SER A 64 -6.05 -9.07 -0.01
N ALA A 65 -6.34 -10.17 -0.69
CA ALA A 65 -7.72 -10.55 -0.95
C ALA A 65 -8.39 -10.81 0.42
N ASP A 66 -9.65 -10.41 0.57
CA ASP A 66 -10.42 -10.75 1.76
C ASP A 66 -10.52 -12.28 1.89
N VAL A 67 -10.26 -12.80 3.10
CA VAL A 67 -10.68 -14.13 3.54
C VAL A 67 -11.74 -13.94 4.61
#